data_AF-A0A7W0YA61-F1
#
_entry.id   AF-A0A7W0YA61-F1
#
_cell.length_a   1.000
_cell.length_b   1.000
_cell.length_c   1.000
_cell.angle_alpha   90.00
_cell.angle_beta   90.00
_cell.angle_gamma   90.00
#
_symmetry.space_group_name_H-M   'P 1'
#
loop_
_entity.id
_entity.type
_entity.pdbx_description
1 polymer ?
#
loop_
_entity_poly.entity_id
_entity_poly.type
_entity_poly.pdbx_seq_one_letter_code
_entity_poly.pdbx_strand_id
1 'polypeptide(L)'
;MERALAQAPGEIDVGGGETPVRILRALIRHDYAGWYEGFIARAAGDGENSRAAFAVARKILEQRLANKQDDARTLAVLAQVDAGLGQKEAAIAQGRRAVELMPLSRDAYDGMLVLYGLAQVYTWTGEKEKALELVEQLMKMPGYLTYGYLKVDPSWDPLRGDPRFEKLLASLGPP
;
A
#
# COMPACT_ATOMS: atom_id res chain seq x y z
N MET A 1 10.90 -42.89 -14.27
CA MET A 1 10.57 -41.60 -14.88
C MET A 1 10.42 -40.58 -13.74
N GLU A 2 11.43 -40.00 -13.10
CA GLU A 2 12.78 -39.53 -13.46
C GLU A 2 12.92 -38.76 -14.78
N ARG A 3 13.40 -37.51 -14.61
CA ARG A 3 13.91 -36.47 -15.55
C ARG A 3 12.83 -35.63 -16.26
N ALA A 4 12.88 -34.29 -16.27
CA ALA A 4 14.02 -33.40 -16.11
C ALA A 4 13.65 -32.02 -15.50
N LEU A 5 14.46 -31.60 -14.53
CA LEU A 5 14.81 -30.21 -14.23
C LEU A 5 15.68 -29.64 -15.38
N ALA A 6 15.79 -28.32 -15.40
CA ALA A 6 16.71 -27.48 -16.19
C ALA A 6 16.20 -26.99 -17.56
N GLN A 7 15.73 -25.74 -17.56
CA GLN A 7 16.28 -24.72 -18.46
C GLN A 7 15.96 -23.33 -17.88
N ALA A 8 17.01 -22.62 -17.48
CA ALA A 8 17.05 -21.16 -17.42
C ALA A 8 18.11 -20.71 -18.45
N PRO A 9 18.19 -19.42 -18.79
CA PRO A 9 17.28 -18.63 -19.62
C PRO A 9 17.93 -18.29 -20.98
N GLY A 10 17.12 -17.96 -22.00
CA GLY A 10 17.64 -17.38 -23.25
C GLY A 10 18.04 -15.91 -23.07
N GLU A 11 19.15 -15.53 -23.69
CA GLU A 11 19.99 -14.36 -23.41
C GLU A 11 19.30 -12.99 -23.29
N ILE A 12 19.90 -12.23 -22.37
CA ILE A 12 19.58 -10.86 -21.98
C ILE A 12 20.37 -9.94 -22.92
N ASP A 13 19.68 -9.17 -23.77
CA ASP A 13 20.26 -7.97 -24.37
C ASP A 13 20.06 -6.80 -23.40
N VAL A 14 21.15 -6.45 -22.72
CA VAL A 14 21.26 -5.35 -21.76
C VAL A 14 21.52 -4.05 -22.53
N GLY A 15 20.45 -3.41 -22.98
CA GLY A 15 20.47 -2.09 -23.60
C GLY A 15 19.39 -1.17 -23.04
N GLY A 16 19.75 -0.33 -22.07
CA GLY A 16 19.02 0.90 -21.71
C GLY A 16 17.93 0.78 -20.64
N GLY A 17 18.27 1.14 -19.40
CA GLY A 17 17.43 1.85 -18.40
C GLY A 17 16.12 1.23 -17.86
N GLU A 18 15.38 0.42 -18.62
CA GLU A 18 13.99 0.02 -18.30
C GLU A 18 13.86 -1.45 -17.84
N THR A 19 14.90 -2.26 -18.07
CA THR A 19 14.92 -3.71 -17.87
C THR A 19 14.72 -4.16 -16.40
N PRO A 20 15.29 -3.50 -15.37
CA PRO A 20 15.10 -3.92 -13.98
C PRO A 20 13.64 -3.83 -13.53
N VAL A 21 12.92 -2.82 -14.00
CA VAL A 21 11.52 -2.57 -13.61
C VAL A 21 10.58 -3.57 -14.27
N ARG A 22 10.82 -3.98 -15.53
CA ARG A 22 10.00 -5.00 -16.20
C ARG A 22 10.19 -6.39 -15.59
N ILE A 23 11.42 -6.74 -15.24
CA ILE A 23 11.70 -8.01 -14.54
C ILE A 23 11.07 -7.99 -13.16
N LEU A 24 11.19 -6.88 -12.41
CA LEU A 24 10.51 -6.72 -11.13
C LEU A 24 8.98 -6.76 -11.28
N ARG A 25 8.41 -6.15 -12.33
CA ARG A 25 6.97 -6.23 -12.68
C ARG A 25 6.51 -7.62 -13.10
N ALA A 26 7.39 -8.43 -13.69
CA ALA A 26 7.09 -9.81 -14.06
C ALA A 26 7.19 -10.77 -12.86
N LEU A 27 8.09 -10.47 -11.90
CA LEU A 27 8.30 -11.27 -10.69
C LEU A 27 7.29 -10.95 -9.58
N ILE A 28 6.84 -9.70 -9.47
CA ILE A 28 5.61 -9.34 -8.77
C ILE A 28 4.48 -9.84 -9.68
N ARG A 29 3.98 -11.07 -9.44
CA ARG A 29 2.77 -11.60 -10.10
C ARG A 29 1.77 -10.46 -10.39
N HIS A 30 1.18 -10.48 -11.59
CA HIS A 30 0.31 -9.46 -12.20
C HIS A 30 -0.78 -8.80 -11.32
N ASP A 31 -1.02 -9.30 -10.10
CA ASP A 31 -2.09 -8.89 -9.21
C ASP A 31 -1.88 -7.53 -8.53
N TYR A 32 -0.64 -7.08 -8.32
CA TYR A 32 -0.34 -5.83 -7.60
C TYR A 32 0.46 -4.79 -8.40
N ALA A 33 0.79 -5.05 -9.67
CA ALA A 33 1.58 -4.13 -10.48
C ALA A 33 0.92 -2.74 -10.61
N GLY A 34 -0.39 -2.70 -10.91
CA GLY A 34 -1.15 -1.45 -10.99
C GLY A 34 -1.27 -0.72 -9.64
N TRP A 35 -1.21 -1.45 -8.53
CA TRP A 35 -1.15 -0.83 -7.20
C TRP A 35 0.18 -0.11 -7.00
N TYR A 36 1.32 -0.77 -7.25
CA TYR A 36 2.63 -0.12 -7.17
C TYR A 36 2.78 1.05 -8.15
N GLU A 37 2.37 0.87 -9.41
CA GLU A 37 2.40 1.94 -10.42
C GLU A 37 1.55 3.14 -9.99
N GLY A 38 0.37 2.89 -9.42
CA GLY A 38 -0.51 3.93 -8.89
C GLY A 38 0.12 4.74 -7.76
N PHE A 39 0.81 4.07 -6.83
CA PHE A 39 1.57 4.71 -5.75
C PHE A 39 2.76 5.51 -6.28
N ILE A 40 3.54 4.94 -7.21
CA ILE A 40 4.71 5.62 -7.79
C ILE A 40 4.28 6.87 -8.55
N ALA A 41 3.26 6.77 -9.40
CA ALA A 41 2.73 7.91 -10.14
C ALA A 41 2.16 8.98 -9.20
N ARG A 42 1.45 8.58 -8.14
CA ARG A 42 0.96 9.50 -7.10
C ARG A 42 2.10 10.25 -6.42
N ALA A 43 3.14 9.54 -6.01
CA ALA A 43 4.33 10.12 -5.37
C ALA A 43 5.08 11.08 -6.30
N ALA A 44 5.04 10.84 -7.62
CA ALA A 44 5.59 11.73 -8.64
C ALA A 44 4.68 12.94 -8.98
N GLY A 45 3.51 13.06 -8.37
CA GLY A 45 2.51 14.09 -8.70
C GLY A 45 1.75 13.84 -10.01
N ASP A 46 1.93 12.67 -10.63
CA ASP A 46 1.27 12.25 -11.86
C ASP A 46 -0.11 11.65 -11.57
N GLY A 47 -1.08 12.54 -11.33
CA GLY A 47 -2.44 12.15 -10.99
C GLY A 47 -3.16 11.37 -12.09
N GLU A 48 -2.81 11.56 -13.36
CA GLU A 48 -3.45 10.86 -14.48
C GLU A 48 -3.02 9.39 -14.51
N ASN A 49 -1.70 9.14 -14.54
CA ASN A 49 -1.18 7.78 -14.54
C ASN A 49 -1.49 7.06 -13.22
N SER A 50 -1.53 7.79 -12.10
CA SER A 50 -1.96 7.23 -10.81
C SER A 50 -3.40 6.69 -10.88
N ARG A 51 -4.35 7.49 -11.37
CA ARG A 51 -5.75 7.05 -11.52
C ARG A 51 -5.89 5.89 -12.51
N ALA A 52 -5.15 5.92 -13.63
CA ALA A 52 -5.19 4.84 -14.61
C ALA A 52 -4.71 3.52 -14.03
N ALA A 53 -3.56 3.52 -13.34
CA ALA A 53 -2.99 2.33 -12.72
C ALA A 53 -3.88 1.78 -11.59
N PHE A 54 -4.43 2.67 -10.74
CA PHE A 54 -5.39 2.28 -9.71
C PHE A 54 -6.68 1.70 -10.29
N ALA A 55 -7.20 2.23 -11.39
CA ALA A 55 -8.38 1.67 -12.05
C ALA A 55 -8.15 0.24 -12.57
N VAL A 56 -6.93 -0.07 -13.05
CA VAL A 56 -6.53 -1.43 -13.44
C VAL A 56 -6.45 -2.33 -12.21
N ALA A 57 -5.76 -1.89 -11.16
CA ALA A 57 -5.63 -2.66 -9.91
C ALA A 57 -7.00 -3.00 -9.29
N ARG A 58 -7.92 -2.02 -9.27
CA ARG A 58 -9.28 -2.17 -8.73
C ARG A 58 -10.01 -3.37 -9.34
N LYS A 59 -10.00 -3.48 -10.67
CA LYS A 59 -10.68 -4.57 -11.40
C LYS A 59 -10.13 -5.95 -11.00
N ILE A 60 -8.82 -6.07 -10.85
CA ILE A 60 -8.17 -7.34 -10.47
C ILE A 60 -8.53 -7.72 -9.03
N LEU A 61 -8.51 -6.74 -8.12
CA LEU A 61 -8.86 -6.95 -6.71
C LEU A 61 -10.34 -7.31 -6.53
N GLU A 62 -11.24 -6.69 -7.28
CA GLU A 62 -12.67 -7.04 -7.29
C GLU A 62 -12.90 -8.49 -7.75
N GLN A 63 -12.23 -8.93 -8.82
CA GLN A 63 -12.29 -10.33 -9.28
C GLN A 63 -11.78 -11.32 -8.22
N ARG A 64 -10.74 -10.94 -7.48
CA ARG A 64 -10.22 -11.76 -6.39
C ARG A 64 -11.21 -11.87 -5.23
N LEU A 65 -11.86 -10.77 -4.86
CA LEU A 65 -12.88 -10.76 -3.82
C LEU A 65 -14.15 -11.50 -4.22
N ALA A 66 -14.48 -11.58 -5.52
CA ALA A 66 -15.56 -12.43 -6.00
C ALA A 66 -15.31 -13.92 -5.71
N ASN A 67 -14.04 -14.36 -5.73
CA ASN A 67 -13.65 -15.73 -5.40
C ASN A 67 -13.40 -15.95 -3.90
N LYS A 68 -12.98 -14.91 -3.17
CA LYS A 68 -12.64 -14.96 -1.74
C LYS A 68 -13.02 -13.65 -1.03
N GLN A 69 -14.29 -13.56 -0.66
CA GLN A 69 -14.93 -12.33 -0.18
C GLN A 69 -14.30 -11.72 1.08
N ASP A 70 -13.79 -12.55 1.99
CA ASP A 70 -13.18 -12.11 3.27
C ASP A 70 -11.63 -12.23 3.25
N ASP A 71 -10.98 -11.89 2.13
CA ASP A 71 -9.52 -11.77 2.08
C ASP A 71 -9.08 -10.38 2.60
N ALA A 72 -8.71 -10.32 3.89
CA ALA A 72 -8.35 -9.07 4.58
C ALA A 72 -7.23 -8.27 3.87
N ARG A 73 -6.20 -8.94 3.36
CA ARG A 73 -5.11 -8.25 2.64
C ARG A 73 -5.61 -7.64 1.34
N THR A 74 -6.44 -8.37 0.60
CA THR A 74 -7.04 -7.89 -0.65
C THR A 74 -7.96 -6.69 -0.40
N LEU A 75 -8.76 -6.73 0.67
CA LEU A 75 -9.60 -5.61 1.09
C LEU A 75 -8.78 -4.38 1.49
N ALA A 76 -7.66 -4.54 2.21
CA ALA A 76 -6.80 -3.43 2.58
C ALA A 76 -6.15 -2.76 1.36
N VAL A 77 -5.71 -3.55 0.38
CA VAL A 77 -5.16 -3.01 -0.88
C VAL A 77 -6.24 -2.32 -1.70
N LEU A 78 -7.43 -2.92 -1.82
CA LEU A 78 -8.57 -2.30 -2.52
C LEU A 78 -8.94 -0.96 -1.88
N ALA A 79 -8.93 -0.89 -0.55
CA ALA A 79 -9.19 0.34 0.18
C ALA A 79 -8.21 1.46 -0.20
N GLN A 80 -6.90 1.17 -0.29
CA GLN A 80 -5.90 2.16 -0.73
C GLN A 80 -6.12 2.60 -2.18
N VAL A 81 -6.45 1.65 -3.06
CA VAL A 81 -6.79 1.93 -4.47
C VAL A 81 -7.99 2.85 -4.57
N ASP A 82 -9.08 2.52 -3.87
CA ASP A 82 -10.31 3.31 -3.87
C ASP A 82 -10.09 4.70 -3.25
N ALA A 83 -9.25 4.82 -2.21
CA ALA A 83 -8.84 6.11 -1.69
C ALA A 83 -8.06 6.95 -2.73
N GLY A 84 -7.14 6.32 -3.47
CA GLY A 84 -6.38 6.96 -4.55
C GLY A 84 -7.25 7.40 -5.73
N LEU A 85 -8.37 6.71 -5.96
CA LEU A 85 -9.38 7.06 -6.97
C LEU A 85 -10.42 8.08 -6.47
N GLY A 86 -10.36 8.49 -5.19
CA GLY A 86 -11.32 9.42 -4.59
C GLY A 86 -12.64 8.79 -4.14
N GLN A 87 -12.73 7.46 -4.10
CA GLN A 87 -13.90 6.71 -3.63
C GLN A 87 -13.87 6.56 -2.09
N LYS A 88 -14.01 7.69 -1.39
CA LYS A 88 -13.78 7.81 0.05
C LYS A 88 -14.56 6.80 0.90
N GLU A 89 -15.88 6.71 0.71
CA GLU A 89 -16.75 5.91 1.56
C GLU A 89 -16.45 4.41 1.40
N ALA A 90 -16.25 3.98 0.16
CA ALA A 90 -15.88 2.59 -0.17
C ALA A 90 -14.52 2.23 0.45
N ALA A 91 -13.52 3.10 0.28
CA ALA A 91 -12.18 2.90 0.82
C ALA A 91 -12.19 2.73 2.35
N ILE A 92 -12.90 3.62 3.06
CA ILE A 92 -12.98 3.54 4.53
C ILE A 92 -13.70 2.26 4.97
N ALA A 93 -14.81 1.90 4.32
CA ALA A 93 -15.56 0.69 4.65
C ALA A 93 -14.72 -0.57 4.47
N GLN A 94 -14.02 -0.69 3.33
CA GLN A 94 -13.14 -1.82 3.02
C GLN A 94 -11.96 -1.90 3.99
N GLY A 95 -11.30 -0.78 4.28
CA GLY A 95 -10.16 -0.74 5.20
C GLY A 95 -10.55 -1.12 6.62
N ARG A 96 -11.71 -0.67 7.12
CA ARG A 96 -12.24 -1.10 8.42
C ARG A 96 -12.56 -2.59 8.43
N ARG A 97 -13.20 -3.10 7.39
CA ARG A 97 -13.50 -4.54 7.26
C ARG A 97 -12.23 -5.39 7.24
N ALA A 98 -11.16 -4.92 6.60
CA ALA A 98 -9.87 -5.60 6.60
C ALA A 98 -9.29 -5.72 8.03
N VAL A 99 -9.36 -4.65 8.83
CA VAL A 99 -8.93 -4.65 10.25
C VAL A 99 -9.81 -5.57 11.11
N GLU A 100 -11.12 -5.61 10.88
CA GLU A 100 -12.03 -6.51 11.59
C GLU A 100 -11.71 -7.99 11.30
N LEU A 101 -11.39 -8.32 10.05
CA LEU A 101 -11.05 -9.68 9.63
C LEU A 101 -9.65 -10.12 10.11
N MET A 102 -8.73 -9.16 10.21
CA MET A 102 -7.35 -9.38 10.59
C MET A 102 -6.90 -8.39 11.69
N PRO A 103 -7.42 -8.53 12.92
CA PRO A 103 -6.98 -7.69 14.02
C PRO A 103 -5.55 -8.07 14.44
N LEU A 104 -4.83 -7.14 15.07
CA LEU A 104 -3.49 -7.37 15.63
C LEU A 104 -3.42 -8.60 16.56
N SER A 105 -4.51 -8.90 17.28
CA SER A 105 -4.61 -10.06 18.18
C SER A 105 -4.68 -11.40 17.46
N ARG A 106 -5.07 -11.41 16.18
CA ARG A 106 -5.15 -12.61 15.35
C ARG A 106 -3.79 -12.93 14.73
N ASP A 107 -3.19 -11.92 14.12
CA ASP A 107 -1.86 -12.00 13.53
C ASP A 107 -1.22 -10.61 13.62
N ALA A 108 -0.14 -10.49 14.37
CA ALA A 108 0.50 -9.20 14.57
C ALA A 108 1.15 -8.66 13.28
N TYR A 109 1.64 -9.54 12.40
CA TYR A 109 2.30 -9.16 11.16
C TYR A 109 1.28 -8.69 10.11
N ASP A 110 0.24 -9.49 9.87
CA ASP A 110 -0.82 -9.14 8.92
C ASP A 110 -1.75 -8.05 9.46
N GLY A 111 -1.99 -8.06 10.77
CA GLY A 111 -2.78 -7.03 11.46
C GLY A 111 -2.14 -5.65 11.35
N MET A 112 -0.81 -5.56 11.47
CA MET A 112 -0.11 -4.29 11.23
C MET A 112 -0.21 -3.84 9.77
N LEU A 113 -0.16 -4.77 8.81
CA LEU A 113 -0.28 -4.45 7.39
C LEU A 113 -1.64 -3.82 7.06
N VAL A 114 -2.73 -4.43 7.53
CA VAL A 114 -4.08 -3.89 7.25
C VAL A 114 -4.34 -2.58 8.01
N LEU A 115 -3.81 -2.43 9.23
CA LEU A 115 -3.92 -1.20 10.01
C LEU A 115 -3.14 -0.04 9.37
N TYR A 116 -1.95 -0.32 8.84
CA TYR A 116 -1.17 0.62 8.03
C TYR A 116 -1.94 1.05 6.78
N GLY A 117 -2.56 0.11 6.07
CA GLY A 117 -3.40 0.41 4.91
C GLY A 117 -4.56 1.35 5.26
N LEU A 118 -5.25 1.11 6.38
CA LEU A 118 -6.32 1.99 6.86
C LEU A 118 -5.81 3.39 7.24
N ALA A 119 -4.62 3.49 7.84
CA ALA A 119 -4.01 4.79 8.15
C ALA A 119 -3.74 5.61 6.88
N GLN A 120 -3.25 4.97 5.81
CA GLN A 120 -3.08 5.63 4.51
C GLN A 120 -4.43 6.04 3.90
N VAL A 121 -5.44 5.18 3.97
CA VAL A 121 -6.80 5.49 3.49
C VAL A 121 -7.34 6.73 4.18
N TYR A 122 -7.24 6.82 5.51
CA TYR A 122 -7.66 8.02 6.23
C TYR A 122 -6.86 9.25 5.83
N THR A 123 -5.56 9.10 5.63
CA THR A 123 -4.68 10.20 5.16
C THR A 123 -5.13 10.74 3.81
N TRP A 124 -5.41 9.85 2.84
CA TRP A 124 -5.75 10.24 1.47
C TRP A 124 -7.20 10.71 1.31
N THR A 125 -8.09 10.31 2.21
CA THR A 125 -9.51 10.71 2.21
C THR A 125 -9.81 11.93 3.10
N GLY A 126 -8.76 12.52 3.70
CA GLY A 126 -8.88 13.72 4.54
C GLY A 126 -9.41 13.47 5.95
N GLU A 127 -9.50 12.21 6.39
CA GLU A 127 -9.89 11.83 7.76
C GLU A 127 -8.71 11.98 8.73
N LYS A 128 -8.20 13.21 8.82
CA LYS A 128 -6.91 13.54 9.43
C LYS A 128 -6.77 13.09 10.88
N GLU A 129 -7.79 13.29 11.72
CA GLU A 129 -7.73 12.88 13.14
C GLU A 129 -7.57 11.36 13.28
N LYS A 130 -8.35 10.58 12.51
CA LYS A 130 -8.28 9.12 12.52
C LYS A 130 -6.95 8.62 11.94
N ALA A 131 -6.42 9.29 10.93
CA ALA A 131 -5.10 8.98 10.39
C ALA A 131 -4.02 9.15 11.46
N LEU A 132 -4.02 10.28 12.18
CA LEU A 132 -3.03 10.57 13.23
C LEU A 132 -3.12 9.58 14.39
N GLU A 133 -4.32 9.19 14.82
CA GLU A 133 -4.52 8.15 15.84
C GLU A 133 -3.88 6.82 15.43
N LEU A 134 -4.12 6.37 14.19
CA LEU A 134 -3.54 5.12 13.71
C LEU A 134 -2.03 5.22 13.50
N VAL A 135 -1.52 6.36 13.00
CA VAL A 135 -0.09 6.59 12.84
C VAL A 135 0.63 6.55 14.18
N GLU A 136 0.09 7.21 15.22
CA GLU A 136 0.65 7.16 16.57
C GLU A 136 0.61 5.75 17.17
N GLN A 137 -0.44 4.99 16.91
CA GLN A 137 -0.53 3.59 17.33
C GLN A 137 0.54 2.74 16.63
N LEU A 138 0.67 2.87 15.31
CA LEU A 138 1.64 2.14 14.50
C LEU A 138 3.08 2.44 14.92
N MET A 139 3.40 3.70 15.25
CA MET A 139 4.74 4.11 15.68
C MET A 139 5.16 3.55 17.05
N LYS A 140 4.25 2.99 17.84
CA LYS A 140 4.57 2.30 19.10
C LYS A 140 4.93 0.82 18.88
N MET A 141 4.79 0.31 17.66
CA MET A 141 5.01 -1.10 17.32
C MET A 141 6.19 -1.22 16.36
N PRO A 142 7.07 -2.22 16.53
CA PRO A 142 8.02 -2.56 15.48
C PRO A 142 7.25 -3.08 14.26
N GLY A 143 7.38 -2.44 13.10
CA GLY A 143 6.59 -2.81 11.94
C GLY A 143 6.88 -2.00 10.69
N TYR A 144 5.88 -1.92 9.82
CA TYR A 144 5.99 -1.32 8.48
C TYR A 144 6.21 0.19 8.49
N LEU A 145 5.72 0.90 9.51
CA LEU A 145 5.87 2.35 9.61
C LEU A 145 7.05 2.68 10.51
N THR A 146 7.99 3.47 9.99
CA THR A 146 9.16 3.96 10.73
C THR A 146 9.23 5.47 10.66
N TYR A 147 10.05 6.07 11.54
CA TYR A 147 10.37 7.51 11.47
C TYR A 147 10.85 7.92 10.07
N GLY A 148 11.74 7.12 9.48
CA GLY A 148 12.27 7.37 8.13
C GLY A 148 11.16 7.44 7.09
N TYR A 149 10.25 6.45 7.10
CA TYR A 149 9.09 6.46 6.20
C TYR A 149 8.21 7.68 6.42
N LEU A 150 7.80 7.99 7.65
CA LEU A 150 6.98 9.19 7.92
C LEU A 150 7.66 10.48 7.47
N LYS A 151 8.98 10.56 7.57
CA LYS A 151 9.75 11.74 7.16
C LYS A 151 9.83 11.93 5.65
N VAL A 152 9.93 10.86 4.86
CA VAL A 152 10.28 10.96 3.43
C VAL A 152 9.22 10.45 2.45
N ASP A 153 8.28 9.61 2.89
CA ASP A 153 7.24 9.04 2.03
C ASP A 153 6.14 10.09 1.76
N PRO A 154 5.90 10.47 0.48
CA PRO A 154 4.87 11.44 0.10
C PRO A 154 3.43 11.00 0.43
N SER A 155 3.21 9.71 0.70
CA SER A 155 1.89 9.21 1.10
C SER A 155 1.34 9.89 2.36
N TRP A 156 2.23 10.47 3.17
CA TRP A 156 1.91 11.18 4.43
C TRP A 156 1.93 12.70 4.31
N ASP A 157 2.21 13.24 3.11
CA ASP A 157 2.22 14.69 2.88
C ASP A 157 0.93 15.39 3.31
N PRO A 158 -0.28 14.81 3.17
CA PRO A 158 -1.51 15.43 3.68
C PRO A 158 -1.54 15.66 5.20
N LEU A 159 -0.67 15.00 5.98
CA LEU A 159 -0.53 15.21 7.42
C LEU A 159 0.54 16.25 7.78
N ARG A 160 1.44 16.60 6.85
CA ARG A 160 2.51 17.57 7.10
C ARG A 160 1.95 18.96 7.39
N GLY A 161 2.60 19.67 8.31
CA GLY A 161 2.10 20.94 8.83
C GLY A 161 1.02 20.79 9.91
N ASP A 162 0.58 19.58 10.23
CA ASP A 162 -0.22 19.35 11.43
C ASP A 162 0.66 19.37 12.70
N PRO A 163 0.32 20.15 13.74
CA PRO A 163 1.12 20.21 14.97
C PRO A 163 1.33 18.85 15.66
N ARG A 164 0.34 17.95 15.62
CA ARG A 164 0.43 16.61 16.21
C ARG A 164 1.37 15.72 15.39
N PHE A 165 1.30 15.80 14.07
CA PHE A 165 2.22 15.08 13.18
C PHE A 165 3.67 15.56 13.34
N GLU A 166 3.89 16.87 13.34
CA GLU A 166 5.24 17.44 13.50
C GLU A 166 5.83 17.09 14.88
N LYS A 167 5.00 17.14 15.93
CA LYS A 167 5.42 16.71 17.28
C LYS A 167 5.79 15.23 17.31
N LEU A 168 5.02 14.37 16.64
CA LEU A 168 5.32 12.94 16.54
C LEU A 168 6.65 12.69 15.81
N LEU A 169 6.90 13.38 14.69
CA LEU A 169 8.17 13.30 13.97
C LEU A 169 9.35 13.76 14.85
N ALA A 170 9.19 14.87 15.57
CA ALA A 170 10.23 15.39 16.46
C ALA A 170 10.55 14.41 17.60
N SER A 171 9.54 13.71 18.16
CA SER A 171 9.77 12.76 19.26
C SER A 171 10.38 11.42 18.81
N LEU A 172 10.32 11.10 17.52
CA LEU A 172 10.82 9.84 16.95
C LEU A 172 12.19 9.99 16.25
N GLY A 173 12.66 11.24 16.07
CA GLY A 173 13.93 11.50 15.42
C GLY A 173 15.12 10.93 16.21
N PRO A 174 16.21 10.55 15.53
CA PRO A 174 17.46 10.22 16.21
C PRO A 174 17.94 11.43 17.05
N PRO A 175 18.59 11.19 18.20
CA PRO A 175 19.12 12.24 19.06
C PRO A 175 20.19 13.09 18.38
#